data_AF-A0A485AH42-F1
#
_entry.id   AF-A0A485AH42-F1
#
_cell.length_a   1.000
_cell.length_b   1.000
_cell.length_c   1.000
_cell.angle_alpha   90.00
_cell.angle_beta   90.00
_cell.angle_gamma   90.00
#
_symmetry.space_group_name_H-M   'P 1'
#
loop_
_entity.id
_entity.type
_entity.pdbx_description
1 polymer ?
#
loop_
_entity_poly.entity_id
_entity_poly.type
_entity_poly.pdbx_seq_one_letter_code
_entity_poly.pdbx_strand_id
1 'polypeptide(L)'
;MQLTAGKNWWERWFDFIPLYYAQSGGKTYIADNKSDFNNPAGHAVLTFMGNVFAKKWSSYDFTAADDPLATGQVLASARGPWDLARYRKQYPDVLKTIQIGPMLTESGTGHPHTFGDSKGMVMFSSSKHKAESWAFIQWVLAMRSMTAVG
;
A
#
# COMPACT_ATOMS: atom_id res chain seq x y z
N MET A 1 -10.35 -12.11 5.12
CA MET A 1 -9.36 -11.22 4.46
C MET A 1 -8.32 -10.79 5.48
N GLN A 2 -7.09 -10.56 5.06
CA GLN A 2 -6.09 -9.91 5.91
C GLN A 2 -6.34 -8.40 5.87
N LEU A 3 -6.94 -7.88 6.94
CA LEU A 3 -7.35 -6.48 7.03
C LEU A 3 -6.33 -5.61 7.80
N THR A 4 -5.44 -6.23 8.56
CA THR A 4 -4.37 -5.57 9.32
C THR A 4 -3.01 -6.08 8.84
N ALA A 5 -2.06 -5.15 8.65
CA ALA A 5 -0.72 -5.46 8.18
C ALA A 5 0.33 -5.44 9.30
N GLY A 6 0.13 -4.60 10.31
CA GLY A 6 1.05 -4.42 11.43
C GLY A 6 0.46 -4.85 12.78
N LYS A 7 1.33 -5.18 13.73
CA LYS A 7 0.97 -5.53 15.12
C LYS A 7 0.71 -4.29 15.96
N ASN A 8 1.42 -3.21 15.66
CA ASN A 8 1.38 -2.00 16.47
C ASN A 8 0.26 -1.07 15.99
N TRP A 9 -0.35 -0.29 16.90
CA TRP A 9 -1.47 0.61 16.57
C TRP A 9 -1.09 1.77 15.62
N TRP A 10 0.21 2.03 15.40
CA TRP A 10 0.71 3.05 14.47
C TRP A 10 1.09 2.54 13.07
N GLU A 11 1.09 1.22 12.81
CA GLU A 11 1.55 0.63 11.53
C GLU A 11 0.48 0.67 10.43
N ARG A 12 0.04 1.87 10.02
CA ARG A 12 -1.22 2.05 9.27
C ARG A 12 -1.10 2.19 7.74
N TRP A 13 0.12 2.20 7.20
CA TRP A 13 0.37 2.44 5.77
C TRP A 13 -0.19 1.36 4.83
N PHE A 14 -0.48 0.16 5.34
CA PHE A 14 -0.94 -0.98 4.52
C PHE A 14 -2.28 -1.57 4.98
N ASP A 15 -3.03 -0.85 5.83
CA ASP A 15 -4.39 -1.22 6.24
C ASP A 15 -5.37 -0.04 6.13
N PHE A 16 -5.46 0.81 7.14
CA PHE A 16 -6.39 1.93 7.24
C PHE A 16 -6.09 3.02 6.22
N ILE A 17 -4.84 3.46 6.09
CA ILE A 17 -4.47 4.61 5.24
C ILE A 17 -4.82 4.39 3.75
N PRO A 18 -4.52 3.23 3.11
CA PRO A 18 -4.91 3.03 1.71
C PRO A 18 -6.43 2.96 1.53
N LEU A 19 -7.19 2.38 2.48
CA LEU A 19 -8.65 2.39 2.45
C LEU A 19 -9.22 3.81 2.62
N TYR A 20 -8.62 4.62 3.50
CA TYR A 20 -9.02 6.01 3.72
C TYR A 20 -8.76 6.87 2.48
N TYR A 21 -7.60 6.72 1.82
CA TYR A 21 -7.34 7.42 0.56
C TYR A 21 -8.31 7.00 -0.53
N ALA A 22 -8.63 5.71 -0.62
CA ALA A 22 -9.62 5.21 -1.57
C ALA A 22 -11.00 5.85 -1.36
N GLN A 23 -11.49 5.84 -0.11
CA GLN A 23 -12.82 6.33 0.25
C GLN A 23 -12.94 7.85 0.22
N SER A 24 -11.87 8.58 0.55
CA SER A 24 -11.88 10.05 0.66
C SER A 24 -11.57 10.78 -0.64
N GLY A 25 -11.27 10.06 -1.72
CA GLY A 25 -10.78 10.68 -2.95
C GLY A 25 -9.37 11.25 -2.80
N GLY A 26 -8.51 10.58 -2.03
CA GLY A 26 -7.10 10.95 -1.87
C GLY A 26 -6.83 12.07 -0.86
N LYS A 27 -7.79 12.41 0.00
CA LYS A 27 -7.57 13.38 1.08
C LYS A 27 -6.46 12.89 2.01
N THR A 28 -5.54 13.76 2.42
CA THR A 28 -4.45 13.39 3.34
C THR A 28 -5.01 13.00 4.72
N TYR A 29 -4.35 12.05 5.40
CA TYR A 29 -4.75 11.63 6.76
C TYR A 29 -4.12 12.52 7.85
N ILE A 30 -3.14 13.35 7.46
CA ILE A 30 -2.52 14.38 8.29
C ILE A 30 -2.58 15.70 7.52
N ALA A 31 -2.98 16.76 8.22
CA ALA A 31 -2.93 18.14 7.75
C ALA A 31 -2.54 19.03 8.94
N ASP A 32 -1.68 20.02 8.73
CA ASP A 32 -1.25 20.98 9.78
C ASP A 32 -0.79 20.32 11.09
N ASN A 33 0.01 19.24 10.99
CA ASN A 33 0.49 18.43 12.11
C ASN A 33 -0.63 17.82 12.99
N LYS A 34 -1.84 17.66 12.44
CA LYS A 34 -3.00 17.05 13.09
C LYS A 34 -3.58 15.94 12.24
N SER A 35 -4.28 15.01 12.86
CA SER A 35 -5.08 14.04 12.14
C SER A 35 -6.23 14.74 11.41
N ASP A 36 -6.43 14.39 10.15
CA ASP A 36 -7.53 14.91 9.31
C ASP A 36 -8.49 13.79 8.86
N PHE A 37 -8.34 12.58 9.43
CA PHE A 37 -9.16 11.42 9.12
C PHE A 37 -10.42 11.29 10.00
N ASN A 38 -10.66 12.17 10.97
CA ASN A 38 -11.91 12.20 11.74
C ASN A 38 -13.03 12.90 10.94
N ASN A 39 -13.46 12.25 9.86
CA ASN A 39 -14.42 12.77 8.89
C ASN A 39 -15.28 11.61 8.34
N PRO A 40 -16.31 11.87 7.50
CA PRO A 40 -17.20 10.82 7.01
C PRO A 40 -16.48 9.66 6.31
N ALA A 41 -15.41 9.91 5.54
CA ALA A 41 -14.66 8.84 4.88
C ALA A 41 -13.88 7.98 5.89
N GLY A 42 -13.27 8.59 6.90
CA GLY A 42 -12.60 7.85 7.97
C GLY A 42 -13.59 7.02 8.80
N HIS A 43 -14.77 7.57 9.09
CA HIS A 43 -15.85 6.85 9.77
C HIS A 43 -16.35 5.66 8.95
N ALA A 44 -16.53 5.84 7.64
CA ALA A 44 -16.95 4.75 6.75
C ALA A 44 -15.93 3.61 6.73
N VAL A 45 -14.63 3.93 6.63
CA VAL A 45 -13.55 2.92 6.66
C VAL A 45 -13.50 2.20 8.00
N LEU A 46 -13.53 2.93 9.12
CA LEU A 46 -13.51 2.30 10.46
C LEU A 46 -14.76 1.45 10.71
N THR A 47 -15.93 1.87 10.21
CA THR A 47 -17.17 1.09 10.27
C THR A 47 -17.03 -0.20 9.47
N PHE A 48 -16.50 -0.13 8.24
CA PHE A 48 -16.21 -1.32 7.43
C PHE A 48 -15.24 -2.26 8.15
N MET A 49 -14.12 -1.75 8.67
CA MET A 49 -13.14 -2.55 9.39
C MET A 49 -13.75 -3.21 10.63
N GLY A 50 -14.51 -2.45 11.43
CA GLY A 50 -15.23 -2.95 12.59
C GLY A 50 -16.20 -4.09 12.22
N ASN A 51 -16.95 -3.93 11.13
CA ASN A 51 -17.87 -4.97 10.64
C ASN A 51 -17.13 -6.24 10.21
N VAL A 52 -15.98 -6.14 9.54
CA VAL A 52 -15.16 -7.30 9.16
C VAL A 52 -14.72 -8.09 10.39
N PHE A 53 -14.27 -7.42 11.45
CA PHE A 53 -13.88 -8.09 12.69
C PHE A 53 -15.06 -8.64 13.48
N ALA A 54 -16.16 -7.88 13.61
CA ALA A 54 -17.37 -8.32 14.30
C ALA A 54 -17.97 -9.59 13.67
N LYS A 55 -17.89 -9.71 12.33
CA LYS A 55 -18.33 -10.89 11.58
C LYS A 55 -17.30 -12.01 11.52
N LYS A 56 -16.15 -11.87 12.18
CA LYS A 56 -15.04 -12.84 12.19
C LYS A 56 -14.50 -13.16 10.80
N TRP A 57 -14.52 -12.18 9.89
CA TRP A 57 -13.97 -12.32 8.53
C TRP A 57 -12.47 -12.02 8.44
N SER A 58 -11.86 -11.58 9.54
CA SER A 58 -10.42 -11.35 9.67
C SER A 58 -9.93 -11.82 11.04
N SER A 59 -8.63 -12.08 11.14
CA SER A 59 -7.93 -12.35 12.38
C SER A 59 -7.25 -11.07 12.87
N TYR A 60 -7.14 -10.90 14.18
CA TYR A 60 -6.33 -9.83 14.78
C TYR A 60 -4.82 -10.13 14.68
N ASP A 61 -4.46 -11.40 14.48
CA ASP A 61 -3.09 -11.86 14.40
C ASP A 61 -2.89 -12.76 13.17
N PHE A 62 -2.02 -12.31 12.27
CA PHE A 62 -1.58 -13.07 11.10
C PHE A 62 -0.13 -13.55 11.21
N THR A 63 0.48 -13.41 12.39
CA THR A 63 1.95 -13.46 12.53
C THR A 63 2.51 -14.85 12.79
N ALA A 64 1.63 -15.84 12.92
CA ALA A 64 1.97 -17.25 12.95
C ALA A 64 2.00 -17.91 11.56
N ALA A 65 1.58 -17.21 10.50
CA ALA A 65 1.54 -17.76 9.15
C ALA A 65 2.69 -17.23 8.28
N ASP A 66 3.34 -18.12 7.52
CA ASP A 66 4.45 -17.77 6.61
C ASP A 66 4.01 -16.78 5.51
N ASP A 67 2.75 -16.87 5.06
CA ASP A 67 2.05 -15.86 4.26
C ASP A 67 0.54 -16.23 4.20
N PRO A 68 -0.38 -15.50 4.86
CA PRO A 68 -1.80 -15.88 4.92
C PRO A 68 -2.50 -15.97 3.56
N LEU A 69 -2.07 -15.16 2.59
CA LEU A 69 -2.66 -15.15 1.25
C LEU A 69 -2.13 -16.33 0.45
N ALA A 70 -0.82 -16.55 0.44
CA ALA A 70 -0.22 -17.64 -0.31
C ALA A 70 -0.65 -19.03 0.21
N THR A 71 -0.93 -19.14 1.51
CA THR A 71 -1.40 -20.38 2.15
C THR A 71 -2.92 -20.59 2.05
N GLY A 72 -3.67 -19.64 1.49
CA GLY A 72 -5.12 -19.72 1.36
C GLY A 72 -5.89 -19.50 2.66
N GLN A 73 -5.23 -19.07 3.75
CA GLN A 73 -5.91 -18.72 5.01
C GLN A 73 -6.80 -17.48 4.86
N VAL A 74 -6.48 -16.60 3.92
CA VAL A 74 -7.33 -15.45 3.57
C VAL A 74 -7.62 -15.41 2.08
N LEU A 75 -8.83 -14.98 1.74
CA LEU A 75 -9.25 -14.77 0.34
C LEU A 75 -8.66 -13.51 -0.31
N ALA A 76 -8.26 -12.52 0.49
CA ALA A 76 -7.80 -11.22 0.00
C ALA A 76 -6.90 -10.53 1.04
N SER A 77 -5.96 -9.70 0.56
CA SER A 77 -5.04 -8.88 1.35
C SER A 77 -4.62 -7.64 0.55
N ALA A 78 -4.41 -6.50 1.21
CA ALA A 78 -3.77 -5.33 0.60
C ALA A 78 -2.25 -5.55 0.59
N ARG A 79 -1.63 -5.52 -0.60
CA ARG A 79 -0.22 -5.90 -0.79
C ARG A 79 0.51 -4.93 -1.72
N GLY A 80 1.83 -4.86 -1.58
CA GLY A 80 2.69 -4.09 -2.46
C GLY A 80 3.33 -4.95 -3.56
N PRO A 81 3.82 -4.32 -4.64
CA PRO A 81 4.39 -5.03 -5.79
C PRO A 81 5.68 -5.80 -5.46
N TRP A 82 6.36 -5.48 -4.35
CA TRP A 82 7.56 -6.18 -3.90
C TRP A 82 7.33 -7.67 -3.61
N ASP A 83 6.10 -8.09 -3.32
CA ASP A 83 5.79 -9.51 -3.11
C ASP A 83 5.85 -10.36 -4.38
N LEU A 84 5.70 -9.75 -5.56
CA LEU A 84 5.62 -10.47 -6.84
C LEU A 84 6.88 -11.30 -7.12
N ALA A 85 8.07 -10.74 -6.83
CA ALA A 85 9.32 -11.46 -7.04
C ALA A 85 9.42 -12.71 -6.16
N ARG A 86 9.00 -12.61 -4.89
CA ARG A 86 8.95 -13.74 -3.96
C ARG A 86 7.89 -14.76 -4.38
N TYR A 87 6.70 -14.32 -4.76
CA TYR A 87 5.61 -15.20 -5.19
C TYR A 87 5.96 -15.97 -6.47
N ARG A 88 6.62 -15.34 -7.44
CA ARG A 88 7.12 -16.03 -8.65
C ARG A 88 8.08 -17.18 -8.32
N LYS A 89 8.86 -17.04 -7.25
CA LYS A 89 9.85 -18.05 -6.83
C LYS A 89 9.25 -19.13 -5.92
N GLN A 90 8.40 -18.74 -4.97
CA GLN A 90 7.95 -19.61 -3.89
C GLN A 90 6.53 -20.15 -4.09
N TYR A 91 5.65 -19.40 -4.76
CA TYR A 91 4.23 -19.73 -4.93
C TYR A 91 3.75 -19.50 -6.38
N PRO A 92 4.45 -20.03 -7.40
CA PRO A 92 4.15 -19.69 -8.80
C PRO A 92 2.74 -20.10 -9.24
N ASP A 93 2.20 -21.18 -8.70
CA ASP A 93 0.85 -21.64 -9.05
C ASP A 93 -0.23 -20.82 -8.35
N VAL A 94 -0.01 -20.41 -7.09
CA VAL A 94 -0.92 -19.48 -6.39
C VAL A 94 -0.93 -18.13 -7.08
N LEU A 95 0.23 -17.64 -7.54
CA LEU A 95 0.30 -16.36 -8.25
C LEU A 95 -0.58 -16.34 -9.52
N LYS A 96 -0.74 -17.49 -10.22
CA LYS A 96 -1.61 -17.59 -11.40
C LYS A 96 -3.10 -17.44 -11.07
N THR A 97 -3.51 -17.66 -9.82
CA THR A 97 -4.92 -17.56 -9.39
C THR A 97 -5.25 -16.22 -8.74
N ILE A 98 -4.23 -15.44 -8.37
CA ILE A 98 -4.42 -14.13 -7.73
C ILE A 98 -4.86 -13.09 -8.76
N GLN A 99 -5.97 -12.44 -8.48
CA GLN A 99 -6.40 -11.23 -9.17
C GLN A 99 -5.98 -9.99 -8.37
N ILE A 100 -5.44 -9.00 -9.07
CA ILE A 100 -5.07 -7.71 -8.48
C ILE A 100 -6.15 -6.70 -8.87
N GLY A 101 -6.78 -6.08 -7.87
CA GLY A 101 -7.84 -5.09 -8.04
C GLY A 101 -7.55 -3.79 -7.29
N PRO A 102 -8.40 -2.76 -7.49
CA PRO A 102 -8.29 -1.50 -6.75
C PRO A 102 -8.57 -1.68 -5.25
N MET A 103 -8.19 -0.68 -4.45
CA MET A 103 -8.61 -0.61 -3.05
C MET A 103 -10.14 -0.51 -2.95
N LEU A 104 -10.71 -1.12 -1.91
CA LEU A 104 -12.16 -1.12 -1.70
C LEU A 104 -12.66 0.28 -1.32
N THR A 105 -13.83 0.62 -1.85
CA THR A 105 -14.64 1.78 -1.46
C THR A 105 -16.09 1.34 -1.29
N GLU A 106 -16.88 2.07 -0.52
CA GLU A 106 -18.29 1.75 -0.28
C GLU A 106 -19.11 1.70 -1.58
N SER A 107 -18.82 2.59 -2.53
CA SER A 107 -19.49 2.68 -3.83
C SER A 107 -18.87 1.81 -4.93
N GLY A 108 -17.78 1.10 -4.65
CA GLY A 108 -17.09 0.29 -5.67
C GLY A 108 -16.43 1.12 -6.78
N THR A 109 -15.91 2.32 -6.46
CA THR A 109 -15.20 3.21 -7.38
C THR A 109 -14.09 2.46 -8.13
N GLY A 110 -14.08 2.55 -9.48
CA GLY A 110 -13.17 1.77 -10.32
C GLY A 110 -11.69 2.18 -10.29
N HIS A 111 -11.41 3.47 -10.03
CA HIS A 111 -10.05 4.02 -9.95
C HIS A 111 -9.83 4.85 -8.68
N PRO A 112 -9.91 4.25 -7.49
CA PRO A 112 -9.72 4.96 -6.24
C PRO A 112 -8.23 5.25 -5.98
N HIS A 113 -7.96 6.24 -5.14
CA HIS A 113 -6.61 6.51 -4.66
C HIS A 113 -6.14 5.41 -3.69
N THR A 114 -4.82 5.27 -3.52
CA THR A 114 -4.23 4.37 -2.53
C THR A 114 -2.97 5.00 -1.94
N PHE A 115 -2.43 4.41 -0.87
CA PHE A 115 -1.17 4.83 -0.28
C PHE A 115 0.01 4.53 -1.21
N GLY A 116 0.82 5.54 -1.51
CA GLY A 116 2.08 5.37 -2.22
C GLY A 116 3.23 5.19 -1.24
N ASP A 117 3.79 3.98 -1.15
CA ASP A 117 5.10 3.74 -0.52
C ASP A 117 6.23 4.24 -1.44
N SER A 118 6.29 5.57 -1.61
CA SER A 118 7.23 6.23 -2.50
C SER A 118 8.51 6.60 -1.78
N LYS A 119 9.65 6.32 -2.40
CA LYS A 119 10.99 6.75 -1.95
C LYS A 119 11.56 7.74 -2.97
N GLY A 120 12.31 8.72 -2.47
CA GLY A 120 12.94 9.75 -3.29
C GLY A 120 14.45 9.82 -3.09
N MET A 121 15.14 10.46 -4.04
CA MET A 121 16.53 10.87 -3.90
C MET A 121 16.57 12.34 -3.47
N VAL A 122 17.49 12.67 -2.57
CA VAL A 122 17.74 14.05 -2.13
C VAL A 122 19.20 14.41 -2.35
N MET A 123 19.46 15.69 -2.63
CA MET A 123 20.81 16.23 -2.67
C MET A 123 21.05 17.09 -1.44
N PHE A 124 22.04 16.73 -0.63
CA PHE A 124 22.37 17.50 0.57
C PHE A 124 22.82 18.91 0.21
N SER A 125 22.31 19.91 0.92
CA SER A 125 22.66 21.32 0.73
C SER A 125 24.14 21.60 0.98
N SER A 126 24.81 20.77 1.77
CA SER A 126 26.25 20.82 2.09
C SER A 126 27.16 20.15 1.06
N SER A 127 26.62 19.49 0.03
CA SER A 127 27.44 18.79 -0.96
C SER A 127 28.37 19.76 -1.69
N LYS A 128 29.63 19.37 -1.84
CA LYS A 128 30.64 20.05 -2.67
C LYS A 128 30.54 19.69 -4.15
N HIS A 129 29.72 18.70 -4.50
CA HIS A 129 29.60 18.10 -5.84
C HIS A 129 28.17 18.17 -6.38
N LYS A 130 27.50 19.32 -6.23
CA LYS A 130 26.09 19.47 -6.59
C LYS A 130 25.85 19.32 -8.09
N ALA A 131 26.76 19.86 -8.91
CA ALA A 131 26.64 19.80 -10.37
C ALA A 131 26.78 18.37 -10.89
N GLU A 132 27.75 17.63 -10.36
CA GLU A 132 28.02 16.23 -10.70
C GLU A 132 26.89 15.33 -10.21
N SER A 133 26.39 15.57 -8.98
CA SER A 133 25.22 14.86 -8.44
C SER A 133 23.97 15.09 -9.30
N TRP A 134 23.76 16.33 -9.76
CA TRP A 134 22.65 16.65 -10.64
C TRP A 134 22.78 15.96 -12.00
N ALA A 135 23.96 16.04 -12.62
CA ALA A 135 24.24 15.37 -13.89
C ALA A 135 24.02 13.85 -13.79
N PHE A 136 24.43 13.23 -12.68
CA PHE A 136 24.17 11.81 -12.42
C PHE A 136 22.67 11.50 -12.30
N ILE A 137 21.91 12.29 -11.54
CA ILE A 137 20.46 12.11 -11.41
C ILE A 137 19.78 12.21 -12.79
N GLN A 138 20.14 13.22 -13.59
CA GLN A 138 19.62 13.37 -14.95
C GLN A 138 19.93 12.16 -15.84
N TRP A 139 21.18 11.70 -15.81
CA TRP A 139 21.63 10.54 -16.57
C TRP A 139 20.86 9.25 -16.18
N VAL A 140 20.70 8.98 -14.88
CA VAL A 140 19.94 7.81 -14.38
C VAL A 140 18.49 7.85 -14.86
N LEU A 141 17.84 9.02 -14.78
CA LEU A 141 16.43 9.15 -15.14
C LEU A 141 16.20 9.14 -16.66
N ALA A 142 17.13 9.69 -17.45
CA ALA A 142 17.06 9.67 -18.91
C ALA A 142 17.24 8.25 -19.50
N MET A 143 18.02 7.38 -18.84
CA MET A 143 18.17 5.98 -19.28
C MET A 143 16.91 5.14 -19.07
N ARG A 144 16.15 5.41 -18.01
CA ARG A 144 14.93 4.65 -17.70
C ARG A 144 13.82 4.91 -18.73
N SER A 145 13.80 6.05 -19.41
CA SER A 145 12.89 6.29 -20.54
C SER A 145 13.17 5.42 -21.78
N MET A 146 14.33 4.77 -21.88
CA MET A 146 14.68 3.92 -23.04
C MET A 146 14.38 2.43 -22.82
N THR A 147 14.08 1.99 -21.59
CA THR A 147 13.80 0.58 -21.24
C THR A 147 12.33 0.28 -20.97
N ALA A 148 11.45 1.28 -21.07
CA ALA A 148 9.99 1.12 -20.91
C ALA A 148 9.25 0.79 -22.23
N VAL A 149 9.98 0.51 -23.32
CA VAL A 149 9.43 -0.02 -24.58
C VAL A 149 9.98 -1.43 -24.75
N GLY A 150 9.27 -2.43 -24.22
CA GLY A 150 9.62 -3.85 -24.31
C GLY A 150 8.47 -4.71 -23.85
#